data_AF-A0A953WA28-F1
#
_entry.id   AF-A0A953WA28-F1
#
_cell.length_a   1.000
_cell.length_b   1.000
_cell.length_c   1.000
_cell.angle_alpha   90.00
_cell.angle_beta   90.00
_cell.angle_gamma   90.00
#
_symmetry.space_group_name_H-M   'P 1'
#
loop_
_entity.id
_entity.type
_entity.pdbx_description
1 polymer ?
#
loop_
_entity_poly.entity_id
_entity_poly.type
_entity_poly.pdbx_seq_one_letter_code
_entity_poly.pdbx_strand_id
1 'polypeptide(L)' 'MAEAKSPSQTRLILAQFLFAHDIDIEALYKALGADLADCDAEAVSHMAGIIDGVTMATAKIKTHGLDNWARS' A
#
# COMPACT_ATOMS: atom_id res chain seq x y z
N MET A 1 -12.53 1.18 24.65
CA MET A 1 -12.57 1.91 23.36
C MET A 1 -11.45 1.34 22.50
N ALA A 2 -11.73 0.95 21.26
CA ALA A 2 -10.66 0.56 20.34
C ALA A 2 -9.74 1.78 20.15
N GLU A 3 -8.44 1.57 20.30
CA GLU A 3 -7.45 2.62 20.09
C GLU A 3 -7.57 3.15 18.66
N ALA A 4 -7.75 4.46 18.52
CA ALA A 4 -7.85 5.09 17.21
C ALA A 4 -6.50 4.92 16.52
N LYS A 5 -6.50 4.24 15.37
CA LYS A 5 -5.28 4.04 14.59
C LYS A 5 -4.71 5.39 14.16
N SER A 6 -3.39 5.52 14.18
CA SER A 6 -2.74 6.71 13.63
C SER A 6 -3.04 6.85 12.12
N PRO A 7 -2.90 8.06 11.55
CA PRO A 7 -3.03 8.24 10.10
C PRO A 7 -2.07 7.33 9.32
N SER A 8 -0.84 7.13 9.81
CA SER A 8 0.13 6.23 9.17
C SER A 8 -0.30 4.76 9.19
N GLN A 9 -0.84 4.28 10.32
CA GLN A 9 -1.38 2.92 10.43
C GLN A 9 -2.58 2.72 9.52
N THR A 10 -3.45 3.73 9.39
CA THR A 10 -4.61 3.69 8.51
C THR A 10 -4.19 3.61 7.04
N ARG A 11 -3.22 4.43 6.63
CA ARG A 11 -2.64 4.39 5.28
C ARG A 11 -2.01 3.02 4.97
N LEU A 12 -1.32 2.43 5.94
CA LEU A 12 -0.71 1.09 5.77
C LEU A 12 -1.75 0.00 5.56
N ILE A 13 -2.82 -0.02 6.36
CA ILE A 13 -3.90 -1.01 6.21
C ILE A 13 -4.63 -0.82 4.88
N LEU A 14 -4.88 0.43 4.49
CA LEU A 14 -5.52 0.73 3.21
C LEU A 14 -4.64 0.29 2.03
N ALA A 15 -3.35 0.60 2.05
CA ALA A 15 -2.41 0.15 1.03
C ALA A 15 -2.33 -1.39 0.91
N GLN A 16 -2.35 -2.10 2.04
CA GLN A 16 -2.42 -3.57 2.06
C GLN A 16 -3.71 -4.10 1.44
N PHE A 17 -4.85 -3.46 1.72
CA PHE A 17 -6.14 -3.83 1.12
C PHE A 17 -6.12 -3.61 -0.40
N LEU A 18 -5.64 -2.46 -0.85
CA LEU A 18 -5.52 -2.13 -2.27
C LEU A 18 -4.67 -3.16 -3.00
N PHE A 19 -3.50 -3.48 -2.46
CA PHE A 19 -2.61 -4.50 -3.02
C PHE A 19 -3.27 -5.90 -3.07
N ALA A 20 -3.95 -6.31 -1.99
CA ALA A 20 -4.58 -7.63 -1.92
C ALA A 20 -5.72 -7.83 -2.93
N HIS A 21 -6.34 -6.74 -3.37
CA HIS A 21 -7.46 -6.74 -4.31
C HIS A 21 -7.11 -6.24 -5.71
N ASP A 22 -5.81 -6.02 -6.00
CA ASP A 22 -5.33 -5.49 -7.29
C ASP A 22 -6.01 -4.16 -7.67
N ILE A 23 -6.22 -3.29 -6.67
CA ILE A 23 -6.84 -1.98 -6.83
C ILE A 23 -5.76 -0.91 -6.83
N ASP A 24 -5.73 -0.10 -7.89
CA ASP A 24 -4.86 1.06 -7.97
C ASP A 24 -5.35 2.21 -7.07
N ILE A 25 -4.41 2.97 -6.50
CA ILE A 25 -4.70 4.16 -5.71
C ILE A 25 -5.49 5.20 -6.53
N GLU A 26 -5.15 5.36 -7.81
CA GLU A 26 -5.90 6.26 -8.71
C GLU A 26 -7.35 5.80 -8.87
N ALA A 27 -7.57 4.49 -9.01
CA ALA A 27 -8.90 3.91 -9.13
C ALA A 27 -9.75 4.13 -7.85
N LEU A 28 -9.12 4.05 -6.67
CA LEU A 28 -9.77 4.38 -5.40
C LEU A 28 -10.23 5.84 -5.36
N TYR A 29 -9.32 6.79 -5.63
CA TYR A 29 -9.65 8.22 -5.56
C TYR A 29 -10.73 8.60 -6.59
N LYS A 30 -10.63 8.06 -7.80
CA LYS A 30 -11.65 8.23 -8.84
C LYS A 30 -13.02 7.70 -8.39
N ALA A 31 -13.07 6.55 -7.73
CA ALA A 31 -14.32 5.98 -7.21
C ALA A 31 -14.94 6.82 -6.08
N LEU A 32 -14.11 7.54 -5.32
CA LEU A 32 -14.54 8.51 -4.31
C LEU A 32 -14.94 9.87 -4.92
N GLY A 33 -14.80 10.05 -6.24
CA GLY A 33 -15.07 11.30 -6.93
C GLY A 33 -14.01 12.37 -6.69
N ALA A 34 -12.80 11.98 -6.28
CA ALA A 34 -11.68 12.88 -6.04
C ALA A 34 -10.63 12.73 -7.15
N ASP A 35 -10.07 13.85 -7.61
CA ASP A 35 -8.87 13.84 -8.44
C ASP A 35 -7.65 13.63 -7.54
N LEU A 36 -6.74 12.76 -7.96
CA LEU A 36 -5.49 12.50 -7.27
C LEU A 36 -4.64 13.79 -7.13
N ALA A 37 -4.74 14.70 -8.12
CA ALA A 37 -4.04 15.99 -8.12
C ALA A 37 -4.50 16.93 -7.00
N ASP A 38 -5.75 16.78 -6.53
CA ASP A 38 -6.33 17.60 -5.47
C ASP A 38 -6.14 16.98 -4.07
N CYS A 39 -5.54 15.79 -4.01
CA CYS A 39 -5.32 15.06 -2.77
C CYS A 39 -4.00 15.43 -2.09
N ASP A 40 -3.92 15.18 -0.78
CA ASP A 40 -2.69 15.36 -0.02
C ASP A 40 -1.56 14.48 -0.60
N ALA A 41 -0.60 15.13 -1.25
CA ALA A 41 0.52 14.48 -1.91
C ALA A 41 1.37 13.63 -0.96
N GLU A 42 1.50 14.02 0.32
CA GLU A 42 2.24 13.22 1.30
C GLU A 42 1.49 11.92 1.61
N ALA A 43 0.17 12.00 1.78
CA ALA A 43 -0.66 10.83 2.05
C ALA A 43 -0.67 9.85 0.86
N VAL A 44 -0.82 10.38 -0.37
CA VAL A 44 -0.79 9.59 -1.61
C VAL A 44 0.58 8.93 -1.80
N SER A 45 1.65 9.72 -1.69
CA SER A 45 3.03 9.23 -1.83
C SER A 45 3.37 8.14 -0.80
N HIS A 46 2.96 8.33 0.45
CA HIS A 46 3.19 7.34 1.50
C HIS A 46 2.47 6.01 1.19
N MET A 47 1.22 6.06 0.71
CA MET A 47 0.49 4.84 0.33
C MET A 47 1.11 4.16 -0.89
N ALA A 48 1.47 4.92 -1.93
CA ALA A 48 2.15 4.40 -3.11
C ALA A 48 3.46 3.69 -2.74
N GLY A 49 4.29 4.31 -1.88
CA GLY A 49 5.53 3.72 -1.41
C GLY A 49 5.35 2.41 -0.63
N ILE A 50 4.25 2.26 0.12
CA ILE A 50 3.92 1.00 0.78
C ILE A 50 3.57 -0.08 -0.25
N ILE A 51 2.72 0.25 -1.24
CA ILE A 51 2.32 -0.68 -2.31
C ILE A 51 3.53 -1.14 -3.11
N ASP A 52 4.42 -0.22 -3.48
CA ASP A 52 5.67 -0.51 -4.21
C ASP A 52 6.58 -1.43 -3.38
N GLY A 53 6.73 -1.14 -2.09
CA GLY A 53 7.53 -1.95 -1.16
C GLY A 53 7.00 -3.39 -1.05
N VAL A 54 5.68 -3.56 -0.90
CA VAL A 54 5.03 -4.87 -0.84
C VAL A 54 5.17 -5.63 -2.16
N THR A 55 4.99 -4.94 -3.29
CA THR A 55 5.15 -5.52 -4.63
C THR A 55 6.56 -6.03 -4.84
N MET A 56 7.57 -5.22 -4.50
CA MET A 56 8.98 -5.58 -4.62
C MET A 56 9.36 -6.75 -3.70
N ALA A 57 8.86 -6.76 -2.46
CA ALA A 57 9.07 -7.88 -1.53
C ALA A 57 8.44 -9.18 -2.05
N THR A 58 7.20 -9.09 -2.54
CA THR A 58 6.48 -10.24 -3.12
C THR A 58 7.20 -10.80 -4.34
N ALA A 59 7.71 -9.94 -5.22
CA ALA A 59 8.49 -10.34 -6.37
C ALA A 59 9.79 -11.06 -5.96
N LYS A 60 10.52 -10.52 -4.98
CA LYS A 60 11.75 -11.16 -4.46
C LYS A 60 11.47 -12.53 -3.84
N ILE A 61 10.41 -12.66 -3.05
CA ILE A 61 10.01 -13.94 -2.44
C ILE A 61 9.67 -14.97 -3.52
N LYS A 62 8.93 -14.58 -4.58
CA LYS A 62 8.61 -15.46 -5.71
C LYS A 62 9.86 -15.92 -6.47
N THR A 63 10.83 -15.02 -6.67
CA THR A 63 12.06 -15.32 -7.42
C THR A 63 13.04 -16.20 -6.65
N HIS A 64 13.20 -15.97 -5.34
CA HIS A 64 14.23 -16.65 -4.54
C HIS A 64 13.69 -17.82 -3.70
N GLY A 65 12.37 -17.97 -3.58
CA GLY A 65 11.74 -18.86 -2.62
C GLY A 65 11.82 -18.33 -1.18
N LEU A 66 10.81 -18.68 -0.36
CA LEU A 66 10.74 -18.26 1.05
C LEU A 66 12.00 -18.66 1.85
N ASP A 67 12.55 -19.84 1.54
CA ASP A 67 13.67 -20.44 2.27
C ASP A 67 15.01 -19.72 2.06
N ASN A 68 15.19 -19.06 0.92
CA ASN A 68 16.41 -18.31 0.60
C ASN A 68 16.31 -16.84 1.03
N TRP A 69 15.10 -16.30 1.06
CA TRP A 69 14.86 -14.90 1.46
C TRP A 69 15.03 -14.66 2.96
N ALA A 70 14.54 -15.56 3.83
CA ALA A 70 14.60 -15.40 5.29
C ALA A 70 15.99 -15.62 5.92
N ARG A 71 17.02 -15.91 5.11
CA ARG A 71 18.35 -16.32 5.58
C ARG A 71 19.38 -15.17 5.56
N SER A 72 19.02 -13.96 5.13
CA SER A 72 19.92 -12.79 5.04
C SER A 72 19.58 -11.72 6.06
#